data_AF-A0A537NA64-F1
#
_entry.id   AF-A0A537NA64-F1
#
_cell.length_a   1.000
_cell.length_b   1.000
_cell.length_c   1.000
_cell.angle_alpha   90.00
_cell.angle_beta   90.00
_cell.angle_gamma   90.00
#
_symmetry.space_group_name_H-M   'P 1'
#
loop_
_entity.id
_entity.type
_entity.pdbx_description
1 polymer ?
#
loop_
_entity_poly.entity_id
_entity_poly.type
_entity_poly.pdbx_seq_one_letter_code
_entity_poly.pdbx_strand_id
1 'polypeptide(L)'
;MGGRSSGIAMAAPTSIREIDLAPISGKSYFDYFLLVDRFHDGESRAPVRQAARAPGIATPDDFYGGKIKGITRNLDYIAGLGCTAIWLSPVFGNNPGAYHGYNINNYLDVDPHFGTKQDLIDLVEAAHRRDPPMRVVLDVVINHSGDNWAYPGDFPYGYFEDRQFPLGFWRRDDRPIPVELRNDSLYHRRGAISSPGGYDTYPENQHGDIATLKDYANDDDARLLYGQEVLVAYNVSGDRRQDCIVVDASLHRKGDAMTYLYGDLGSRTLDQADDGTLYVRLPLEPHQFVILA
;
A
#
# COMPACT_ATOMS: atom_id res chain seq x y z
N MET A 1 -45.15 -18.91 -6.73
CA MET A 1 -44.21 -18.53 -7.82
C MET A 1 -43.98 -17.04 -7.73
N GLY A 2 -43.00 -16.61 -6.94
CA GLY A 2 -42.58 -15.21 -6.83
C GLY A 2 -41.34 -15.01 -7.69
N GLY A 3 -41.40 -14.04 -8.60
CA GLY A 3 -40.38 -13.79 -9.62
C GLY A 3 -39.00 -13.56 -9.01
N ARG A 4 -38.01 -14.30 -9.53
CA ARG A 4 -36.60 -13.97 -9.35
C ARG A 4 -36.38 -12.60 -9.99
N SER A 5 -35.95 -11.60 -9.20
CA SER A 5 -35.40 -10.39 -9.79
C SER A 5 -34.18 -10.81 -10.60
N SER A 6 -34.24 -10.52 -11.91
CA SER A 6 -33.09 -10.59 -12.79
C SER A 6 -32.04 -9.65 -12.23
N GLY A 7 -30.93 -10.20 -11.74
CA GLY A 7 -29.75 -9.41 -11.39
C GLY A 7 -29.33 -8.61 -12.61
N ILE A 8 -29.50 -7.29 -12.56
CA ILE A 8 -28.92 -6.39 -13.54
C ILE A 8 -27.41 -6.56 -13.37
N ALA A 9 -26.75 -7.16 -14.37
CA ALA A 9 -25.30 -7.13 -14.45
C ALA A 9 -24.90 -5.65 -14.47
N MET A 10 -24.35 -5.14 -13.37
CA MET A 10 -23.82 -3.78 -13.36
C MET A 10 -22.71 -3.74 -14.40
N ALA A 11 -22.76 -2.75 -15.30
CA ALA A 11 -21.65 -2.51 -16.21
C ALA A 11 -20.37 -2.29 -15.39
N ALA A 12 -19.25 -2.83 -15.87
CA ALA A 12 -17.96 -2.61 -15.22
C ALA A 12 -17.69 -1.10 -15.15
N PRO A 13 -17.28 -0.55 -13.99
CA PRO A 13 -17.02 0.87 -13.85
C PRO A 13 -15.91 1.28 -14.83
N THR A 14 -16.16 2.34 -15.59
CA THR A 14 -15.21 2.92 -16.55
C THR A 14 -14.43 4.09 -15.97
N SER A 15 -14.81 4.55 -14.78
CA SER A 15 -14.20 5.65 -14.05
C SER A 15 -14.12 5.32 -12.56
N ILE A 16 -13.06 5.77 -11.88
CA ILE A 16 -12.95 5.64 -10.42
C ILE A 16 -14.10 6.34 -9.69
N ARG A 17 -14.70 7.37 -10.32
CA ARG A 17 -15.87 8.07 -9.78
C ARG A 17 -17.15 7.23 -9.80
N GLU A 18 -17.16 6.15 -10.55
CA GLU A 18 -18.26 5.17 -10.60
C GLU A 18 -18.11 4.08 -9.53
N ILE A 19 -16.98 4.06 -8.81
CA ILE A 19 -16.71 3.12 -7.73
C ILE A 19 -17.08 3.80 -6.41
N ASP A 20 -18.08 3.26 -5.72
CA ASP A 20 -18.38 3.67 -4.36
C ASP A 20 -17.30 3.13 -3.40
N LEU A 21 -16.32 3.97 -3.10
CA LEU A 21 -15.28 3.70 -2.13
C LEU A 21 -15.70 4.10 -0.71
N ALA A 22 -16.90 4.65 -0.50
CA ALA A 22 -17.30 5.10 0.81
C ALA A 22 -17.40 3.92 1.80
N PRO A 23 -17.02 4.11 3.07
CA PRO A 23 -17.33 3.15 4.12
C PRO A 23 -18.84 2.87 4.13
N ILE A 24 -19.25 1.61 4.31
CA ILE A 24 -20.68 1.29 4.41
C ILE A 24 -21.20 1.94 5.70
N SER A 25 -22.07 2.94 5.55
CA SER A 25 -22.64 3.70 6.67
C SER A 25 -23.16 2.78 7.78
N GLY A 26 -22.67 3.00 9.01
CA GLY A 26 -23.08 2.25 10.21
C GLY A 26 -22.43 0.88 10.39
N LYS A 27 -21.45 0.49 9.57
CA LYS A 27 -20.69 -0.75 9.76
C LYS A 27 -19.36 -0.52 10.46
N SER A 28 -19.05 -1.37 11.44
CA SER A 28 -17.69 -1.57 11.96
C SER A 28 -17.02 -2.69 11.18
N TYR A 29 -15.78 -2.48 10.77
CA TYR A 29 -14.98 -3.51 10.12
C TYR A 29 -14.18 -4.30 11.16
N PHE A 30 -14.20 -5.62 11.04
CA PHE A 30 -13.31 -6.50 11.79
C PHE A 30 -12.39 -7.18 10.79
N ASP A 31 -11.13 -6.76 10.81
CA ASP A 31 -10.18 -7.06 9.76
C ASP A 31 -9.39 -8.32 10.07
N TYR A 32 -9.16 -9.12 9.04
CA TYR A 32 -8.23 -10.24 9.08
C TYR A 32 -7.01 -9.91 8.22
N PHE A 33 -5.90 -9.54 8.87
CA PHE A 33 -4.62 -9.37 8.19
C PHE A 33 -4.04 -10.73 7.80
N LEU A 34 -3.54 -10.84 6.58
CA LEU A 34 -2.96 -12.06 6.07
C LEU A 34 -1.71 -11.78 5.22
N LEU A 35 -0.62 -12.41 5.64
CA LEU A 35 0.59 -12.53 4.85
C LEU A 35 0.35 -13.61 3.80
N VAL A 36 0.26 -13.22 2.53
CA VAL A 36 -0.22 -14.09 1.45
C VAL A 36 0.55 -15.41 1.39
N ASP A 37 1.88 -15.36 1.47
CA ASP A 37 2.77 -16.52 1.44
C ASP A 37 2.55 -17.50 2.60
N ARG A 38 2.07 -17.03 3.75
CA ARG A 38 1.97 -17.82 4.98
C ARG A 38 0.57 -18.28 5.31
N PHE A 39 -0.42 -17.93 4.48
CA PHE A 39 -1.81 -18.26 4.75
C PHE A 39 -2.20 -19.64 4.23
N HIS A 40 -2.26 -19.82 2.90
CA HIS A 40 -2.71 -21.08 2.31
C HIS A 40 -2.24 -21.20 0.85
N ASP A 41 -1.65 -22.33 0.47
CA ASP A 41 -1.06 -22.55 -0.87
C ASP A 41 -2.06 -22.83 -2.00
N GLY A 42 -3.35 -22.92 -1.67
CA GLY A 42 -4.39 -23.18 -2.65
C GLY A 42 -4.59 -24.65 -2.98
N GLU A 43 -3.96 -25.58 -2.27
CA GLU A 43 -4.25 -27.01 -2.41
C GLU A 43 -5.50 -27.42 -1.63
N SER A 44 -6.26 -28.38 -2.15
CA SER A 44 -7.46 -28.86 -1.47
C SER A 44 -7.07 -29.72 -0.25
N ARG A 45 -7.47 -29.31 0.95
CA ARG A 45 -7.24 -30.07 2.20
C ARG A 45 -8.52 -30.23 2.98
N ALA A 46 -8.68 -31.38 3.63
CA ALA A 46 -9.74 -31.58 4.61
C ALA A 46 -9.31 -31.00 5.97
N PRO A 47 -10.20 -30.32 6.72
CA PRO A 47 -9.90 -29.87 8.06
C PRO A 47 -9.65 -31.07 8.98
N VAL A 48 -8.67 -30.94 9.88
CA VAL A 48 -8.43 -31.94 10.92
C VAL A 48 -9.63 -31.93 11.86
N ARG A 49 -10.31 -33.07 12.02
CA ARG A 49 -11.54 -33.18 12.82
C ARG A 49 -11.32 -33.15 14.32
N GLN A 50 -10.07 -33.18 14.78
CA GLN A 50 -9.72 -33.18 16.18
C GLN A 50 -9.28 -31.78 16.61
N ALA A 51 -9.94 -31.24 17.63
CA ALA A 51 -9.55 -29.97 18.24
C ALA A 51 -8.24 -30.18 19.00
N ALA A 52 -7.12 -29.81 18.38
CA ALA A 52 -5.80 -29.81 18.98
C ALA A 52 -4.99 -28.66 18.41
N ARG A 53 -4.10 -28.09 19.23
CA ARG A 53 -3.13 -27.11 18.74
C ARG A 53 -2.09 -27.86 17.91
N ALA A 54 -2.00 -27.54 16.62
CA ALA A 54 -0.93 -28.04 15.78
C ALA A 54 0.42 -27.46 16.27
N PRO A 55 1.52 -28.23 16.24
CA PRO A 55 2.84 -27.74 16.62
C PRO A 55 3.39 -26.66 15.66
N GLY A 56 2.68 -26.36 14.58
CA GLY A 56 3.16 -25.51 13.49
C GLY A 56 4.18 -26.25 12.61
N ILE A 57 4.71 -25.54 11.62
CA ILE A 57 5.80 -26.01 10.77
C ILE A 57 6.84 -24.90 10.75
N ALA A 58 8.12 -25.26 10.80
CA ALA A 58 9.20 -24.32 10.58
C ALA A 58 9.16 -23.85 9.12
N THR A 59 8.95 -22.56 8.90
CA THR A 59 8.96 -21.96 7.56
C THR A 59 10.36 -21.45 7.24
N PRO A 60 10.81 -21.53 5.98
CA PRO A 60 12.06 -20.91 5.56
C PRO A 60 11.97 -19.39 5.68
N ASP A 61 13.13 -18.73 5.70
CA ASP A 61 13.25 -17.29 5.48
C ASP A 61 13.23 -16.98 3.97
N ASP A 62 12.22 -17.55 3.30
CA ASP A 62 11.97 -17.48 1.87
C ASP A 62 10.47 -17.78 1.63
N PHE A 63 10.05 -17.78 0.37
CA PHE A 63 8.72 -18.18 -0.05
C PHE A 63 8.39 -19.60 0.43
N TYR A 64 7.25 -19.75 1.09
CA TYR A 64 6.73 -21.03 1.57
C TYR A 64 5.62 -21.60 0.68
N GLY A 65 4.91 -20.73 -0.06
CA GLY A 65 4.03 -21.15 -1.15
C GLY A 65 2.56 -20.72 -1.04
N GLY A 66 2.21 -19.84 -0.10
CA GLY A 66 0.87 -19.29 -0.02
C GLY A 66 0.43 -18.54 -1.29
N LYS A 67 -0.85 -18.67 -1.66
CA LYS A 67 -1.43 -18.17 -2.91
C LYS A 67 -2.71 -17.38 -2.69
N ILE A 68 -3.00 -16.45 -3.59
CA ILE A 68 -4.27 -15.69 -3.65
C ILE A 68 -5.48 -16.63 -3.79
N LYS A 69 -5.36 -17.71 -4.56
CA LYS A 69 -6.39 -18.75 -4.65
C LYS A 69 -6.64 -19.45 -3.31
N GLY A 70 -5.61 -19.61 -2.50
CA GLY A 70 -5.74 -20.19 -1.16
C GLY A 70 -6.58 -19.32 -0.25
N ILE A 71 -6.42 -18.00 -0.32
CA ILE A 71 -7.26 -17.04 0.41
C ILE A 71 -8.71 -17.14 -0.06
N THR A 72 -8.93 -17.12 -1.38
CA THR A 72 -10.28 -17.21 -1.98
C THR A 72 -11.05 -18.44 -1.50
N ARG A 73 -10.38 -19.60 -1.41
CA ARG A 73 -10.99 -20.87 -0.94
C ARG A 73 -11.35 -20.87 0.53
N ASN A 74 -10.77 -19.98 1.33
CA ASN A 74 -10.93 -19.95 2.78
C ASN A 74 -11.69 -18.70 3.27
N LEU A 75 -12.38 -17.98 2.39
CA LEU A 75 -13.23 -16.86 2.78
C LEU A 75 -14.34 -17.28 3.76
N ASP A 76 -14.82 -18.52 3.70
CA ASP A 76 -15.79 -19.06 4.67
C ASP A 76 -15.19 -19.22 6.07
N TYR A 77 -13.92 -19.62 6.17
CA TYR A 77 -13.22 -19.69 7.44
C TYR A 77 -13.08 -18.28 8.04
N ILE A 78 -12.62 -17.32 7.24
CA ILE A 78 -12.42 -15.93 7.69
C ILE A 78 -13.76 -15.31 8.12
N ALA A 79 -14.82 -15.47 7.32
CA ALA A 79 -16.15 -15.00 7.67
C ALA A 79 -16.71 -15.69 8.91
N GLY A 80 -16.40 -16.98 9.12
CA GLY A 80 -16.79 -17.74 10.31
C GLY A 80 -16.19 -17.22 11.61
N LEU A 81 -15.06 -16.48 11.54
CA LEU A 81 -14.49 -15.75 12.69
C LEU A 81 -15.24 -14.44 13.00
N GLY A 82 -16.19 -14.03 12.15
CA GLY A 82 -16.90 -12.76 12.24
C GLY A 82 -16.20 -11.61 11.52
N CYS A 83 -15.09 -11.86 10.82
CA CYS A 83 -14.37 -10.84 10.07
C CYS A 83 -15.20 -10.34 8.88
N THR A 84 -15.17 -9.02 8.65
CA THR A 84 -15.91 -8.34 7.59
C THR A 84 -15.01 -7.67 6.56
N ALA A 85 -13.69 -7.74 6.76
CA ALA A 85 -12.69 -7.40 5.75
C ALA A 85 -11.46 -8.30 5.86
N ILE A 86 -10.71 -8.40 4.76
CA ILE A 86 -9.37 -8.97 4.71
C ILE A 86 -8.37 -7.88 4.33
N TRP A 87 -7.19 -7.91 4.93
CA TRP A 87 -6.07 -7.05 4.59
C TRP A 87 -4.90 -7.91 4.11
N LEU A 88 -4.56 -7.77 2.83
CA LEU A 88 -3.47 -8.52 2.20
C LEU A 88 -2.15 -7.78 2.40
N SER A 89 -1.08 -8.50 2.76
CA SER A 89 0.29 -8.03 2.51
C SER A 89 0.48 -7.63 1.05
N PRO A 90 1.48 -6.80 0.69
CA PRO A 90 1.60 -6.31 -0.68
C PRO A 90 1.72 -7.45 -1.69
N VAL A 91 0.97 -7.35 -2.79
CA VAL A 91 0.82 -8.40 -3.80
C VAL A 91 1.63 -8.15 -5.07
N PHE A 92 2.30 -7.01 -5.17
CA PHE A 92 3.06 -6.59 -6.35
C PHE A 92 4.28 -7.48 -6.61
N GLY A 93 4.84 -7.46 -7.81
CA GLY A 93 6.04 -8.24 -8.13
C GLY A 93 7.25 -7.81 -7.31
N ASN A 94 7.89 -8.78 -6.66
CA ASN A 94 8.97 -8.58 -5.69
C ASN A 94 10.33 -9.11 -6.19
N ASN A 95 11.40 -8.63 -5.55
CA ASN A 95 12.74 -9.19 -5.68
C ASN A 95 12.84 -10.58 -5.00
N PRO A 96 13.84 -11.41 -5.37
CA PRO A 96 14.00 -12.74 -4.79
C PRO A 96 14.03 -12.73 -3.26
N GLY A 97 13.42 -13.75 -2.65
CA GLY A 97 13.38 -13.91 -1.18
C GLY A 97 12.35 -13.04 -0.45
N ALA A 98 11.73 -12.05 -1.12
CA ALA A 98 10.81 -11.12 -0.47
C ALA A 98 9.38 -11.64 -0.38
N TYR A 99 9.22 -12.78 0.30
CA TYR A 99 7.93 -13.43 0.58
C TYR A 99 6.93 -12.52 1.30
N HIS A 100 7.42 -11.46 1.94
CA HIS A 100 6.63 -10.50 2.70
C HIS A 100 5.95 -9.44 1.83
N GLY A 101 6.42 -9.21 0.60
CA GLY A 101 5.79 -8.29 -0.36
C GLY A 101 6.38 -6.86 -0.43
N TYR A 102 7.30 -6.50 0.45
CA TYR A 102 7.80 -5.12 0.61
C TYR A 102 9.09 -4.78 -0.17
N ASN A 103 9.64 -5.70 -0.97
CA ASN A 103 10.84 -5.45 -1.79
C ASN A 103 10.44 -5.44 -3.27
N ILE A 104 9.63 -4.44 -3.65
CA ILE A 104 8.91 -4.41 -4.92
C ILE A 104 9.87 -4.07 -6.08
N ASN A 105 9.77 -4.83 -7.17
CA ASN A 105 10.41 -4.50 -8.44
C ASN A 105 9.40 -4.29 -9.59
N ASN A 106 8.12 -4.65 -9.42
CA ASN A 106 7.10 -4.47 -10.44
C ASN A 106 5.75 -4.10 -9.83
N TYR A 107 5.39 -2.82 -9.89
CA TYR A 107 4.12 -2.27 -9.41
C TYR A 107 2.94 -2.55 -10.34
N LEU A 108 3.19 -2.97 -11.59
CA LEU A 108 2.13 -3.16 -12.58
C LEU A 108 1.64 -4.60 -12.67
N ASP A 109 2.18 -5.52 -11.89
CA ASP A 109 1.76 -6.93 -11.91
C ASP A 109 1.75 -7.56 -10.52
N VAL A 110 0.99 -8.64 -10.39
CA VAL A 110 0.96 -9.48 -9.18
C VAL A 110 2.23 -10.34 -9.15
N ASP A 111 2.79 -10.56 -7.97
CA ASP A 111 3.93 -11.46 -7.82
C ASP A 111 3.56 -12.88 -8.30
N PRO A 112 4.33 -13.47 -9.23
CA PRO A 112 4.05 -14.81 -9.75
C PRO A 112 4.10 -15.90 -8.66
N HIS A 113 4.79 -15.67 -7.53
CA HIS A 113 4.74 -16.57 -6.39
C HIS A 113 3.39 -16.54 -5.69
N PHE A 114 2.61 -15.47 -5.77
CA PHE A 114 1.28 -15.36 -5.14
C PHE A 114 0.13 -15.75 -6.08
N GLY A 115 0.27 -15.49 -7.38
CA GLY A 115 -0.72 -15.84 -8.39
C GLY A 115 -0.70 -14.90 -9.59
N THR A 116 -1.87 -14.69 -10.19
CA THR A 116 -2.06 -13.81 -11.34
C THR A 116 -2.98 -12.63 -11.00
N LYS A 117 -3.01 -11.60 -11.86
CA LYS A 117 -4.03 -10.53 -11.76
C LYS A 117 -5.45 -11.06 -11.73
N GLN A 118 -5.75 -12.09 -12.53
CA GLN A 118 -7.07 -12.70 -12.55
C GLN A 118 -7.41 -13.33 -11.21
N ASP A 119 -6.44 -13.95 -10.53
CA ASP A 119 -6.68 -14.53 -9.20
C ASP A 119 -7.03 -13.45 -8.16
N LEU A 120 -6.42 -12.26 -8.26
CA LEU A 120 -6.75 -11.13 -7.41
C LEU A 120 -8.16 -10.58 -7.71
N ILE A 121 -8.52 -10.45 -8.99
CA ILE A 121 -9.88 -10.07 -9.42
C ILE A 121 -10.90 -11.08 -8.85
N ASP A 122 -10.65 -12.38 -9.04
CA ASP A 122 -11.53 -13.44 -8.56
C ASP A 122 -11.71 -13.42 -7.04
N LEU A 123 -10.62 -13.14 -6.29
CA LEU A 123 -10.68 -12.96 -4.83
C LEU A 123 -11.59 -11.79 -4.44
N VAL A 124 -11.36 -10.62 -5.04
CA VAL A 124 -12.14 -9.40 -4.75
C VAL A 124 -13.61 -9.62 -5.05
N GLU A 125 -13.92 -10.19 -6.21
CA GLU A 125 -15.29 -10.51 -6.57
C GLU A 125 -15.92 -11.53 -5.61
N ALA A 126 -15.19 -12.59 -5.24
CA ALA A 126 -15.68 -13.61 -4.32
C ALA A 126 -15.96 -13.04 -2.92
N ALA A 127 -15.09 -12.15 -2.43
CA ALA A 127 -15.28 -11.45 -1.15
C ALA A 127 -16.49 -10.50 -1.20
N HIS A 128 -16.64 -9.74 -2.29
CA HIS A 128 -17.76 -8.80 -2.46
C HIS A 128 -19.11 -9.48 -2.69
N ARG A 129 -19.15 -10.67 -3.30
CA ARG A 129 -20.39 -11.45 -3.50
C ARG A 129 -20.95 -12.08 -2.22
N ARG A 130 -20.23 -12.03 -1.10
CA ARG A 130 -20.70 -12.59 0.18
C ARG A 130 -21.88 -11.80 0.73
N ASP A 131 -22.64 -12.42 1.63
CA ASP A 131 -23.70 -11.77 2.40
C ASP A 131 -23.49 -12.01 3.92
N PRO A 132 -23.09 -10.97 4.69
CA PRO A 132 -22.74 -9.63 4.22
C PRO A 132 -21.45 -9.61 3.38
N PRO A 133 -21.26 -8.61 2.48
CA PRO A 133 -20.04 -8.46 1.70
C PRO A 133 -18.80 -8.30 2.59
N MET A 134 -17.69 -8.91 2.18
CA MET A 134 -16.38 -8.78 2.82
C MET A 134 -15.50 -7.82 2.01
N ARG A 135 -14.90 -6.81 2.65
CA ARG A 135 -14.00 -5.86 1.98
C ARG A 135 -12.59 -6.45 1.80
N VAL A 136 -11.88 -5.96 0.80
CA VAL A 136 -10.47 -6.31 0.54
C VAL A 136 -9.63 -5.05 0.61
N VAL A 137 -8.66 -5.03 1.52
CA VAL A 137 -7.68 -3.97 1.69
C VAL A 137 -6.34 -4.46 1.14
N LEU A 138 -5.74 -3.67 0.26
CA LEU A 138 -4.41 -3.94 -0.28
C LEU A 138 -3.40 -3.07 0.45
N ASP A 139 -2.33 -3.69 0.95
CA ASP A 139 -1.15 -2.96 1.39
C ASP A 139 -0.39 -2.44 0.14
N VAL A 140 -0.17 -1.13 0.09
CA VAL A 140 0.49 -0.45 -1.05
C VAL A 140 1.69 0.32 -0.53
N VAL A 141 2.86 -0.06 -1.02
CA VAL A 141 4.14 0.48 -0.55
C VAL A 141 4.58 1.61 -1.47
N ILE A 142 4.44 2.83 -0.98
CA ILE A 142 4.79 4.05 -1.72
C ILE A 142 6.00 4.79 -1.15
N ASN A 143 6.53 4.36 0.01
CA ASN A 143 7.71 4.98 0.62
C ASN A 143 9.00 4.67 -0.14
N HIS A 144 9.17 3.41 -0.56
CA HIS A 144 10.36 2.92 -1.21
C HIS A 144 9.97 1.99 -2.36
N SER A 145 10.92 1.75 -3.26
CA SER A 145 10.76 0.74 -4.31
C SER A 145 11.00 -0.68 -3.76
N GLY A 146 12.25 -1.10 -3.83
CA GLY A 146 12.85 -2.32 -3.33
C GLY A 146 14.36 -2.12 -3.45
N ASP A 147 15.15 -3.17 -3.27
CA ASP A 147 16.58 -3.17 -3.56
C ASP A 147 16.81 -3.28 -5.09
N ASN A 148 16.42 -2.25 -5.83
CA ASN A 148 16.39 -2.27 -7.29
C ASN A 148 17.62 -1.64 -7.96
N TRP A 149 18.34 -0.79 -7.25
CA TRP A 149 19.58 -0.14 -7.69
C TRP A 149 20.57 -0.06 -6.54
N ALA A 150 21.84 0.12 -6.87
CA ALA A 150 22.92 0.21 -5.90
C ALA A 150 23.72 1.51 -6.07
N TYR A 151 24.31 1.98 -4.97
CA TYR A 151 25.31 3.03 -5.00
C TYR A 151 26.59 2.55 -5.73
N PRO A 152 27.54 3.44 -6.09
CA PRO A 152 28.74 3.05 -6.82
C PRO A 152 29.47 1.89 -6.14
N GLY A 153 29.80 0.87 -6.93
CA GLY A 153 30.51 -0.32 -6.43
C GLY A 153 29.69 -1.23 -5.51
N ASP A 154 28.38 -1.00 -5.36
CA ASP A 154 27.52 -1.72 -4.41
C ASP A 154 28.00 -1.62 -2.94
N PHE A 155 28.67 -0.51 -2.61
CA PHE A 155 29.07 -0.26 -1.24
C PHE A 155 27.86 0.08 -0.36
N PRO A 156 27.86 -0.28 0.93
CA PRO A 156 26.82 0.12 1.87
C PRO A 156 27.05 1.58 2.28
N TYR A 157 26.43 2.51 1.56
CA TYR A 157 26.44 3.93 1.95
C TYR A 157 25.48 4.11 3.13
N GLY A 158 26.01 4.57 4.26
CA GLY A 158 25.20 5.04 5.39
C GLY A 158 24.82 6.50 5.22
N TYR A 159 23.72 6.89 5.85
CA TYR A 159 23.28 8.27 5.91
C TYR A 159 24.34 9.18 6.53
N PHE A 160 24.52 10.37 5.95
CA PHE A 160 25.48 11.36 6.43
C PHE A 160 25.08 12.78 6.04
N GLU A 161 24.67 13.59 7.03
CA GLU A 161 24.40 15.03 6.89
C GLU A 161 23.53 15.40 5.68
N ASP A 162 22.50 14.59 5.40
CA ASP A 162 21.57 14.77 4.26
C ASP A 162 22.28 14.87 2.90
N ARG A 163 23.48 14.30 2.77
CA ARG A 163 24.26 14.31 1.53
C ARG A 163 23.64 13.38 0.49
N GLN A 164 23.49 13.87 -0.74
CA GLN A 164 23.14 13.03 -1.89
C GLN A 164 24.37 12.27 -2.39
N PHE A 165 24.19 10.99 -2.64
CA PHE A 165 25.16 10.15 -3.30
C PHE A 165 24.72 9.86 -4.75
N PRO A 166 25.68 9.65 -5.66
CA PRO A 166 25.34 9.26 -7.03
C PRO A 166 24.68 7.87 -7.04
N LEU A 167 23.79 7.64 -8.01
CA LEU A 167 23.33 6.28 -8.32
C LEU A 167 24.49 5.54 -9.03
N GLY A 168 24.78 4.32 -8.60
CA GLY A 168 25.82 3.49 -9.20
C GLY A 168 25.32 2.74 -10.43
N PHE A 169 24.36 1.84 -10.23
CA PHE A 169 23.75 1.06 -11.31
C PHE A 169 22.40 0.47 -10.88
N TRP A 170 21.53 0.22 -11.87
CA TRP A 170 20.33 -0.60 -11.67
C TRP A 170 20.73 -2.06 -11.56
N ARG A 171 20.25 -2.78 -10.53
CA ARG A 171 20.62 -4.19 -10.33
C ARG A 171 20.13 -5.09 -11.46
N ARG A 172 19.09 -4.67 -12.15
CA ARG A 172 18.51 -5.33 -13.31
C ARG A 172 18.22 -4.27 -14.38
N ASP A 173 18.48 -4.62 -15.64
CA ASP A 173 18.20 -3.76 -16.78
C ASP A 173 16.69 -3.65 -17.09
N ASP A 174 15.92 -4.67 -16.72
CA ASP A 174 14.49 -4.81 -16.98
C ASP A 174 13.58 -4.41 -15.79
N ARG A 175 14.15 -3.87 -14.70
CA ARG A 175 13.41 -3.46 -13.49
C ARG A 175 13.99 -2.15 -12.90
N PRO A 176 13.22 -1.41 -12.07
CA PRO A 176 11.82 -1.65 -11.71
C PRO A 176 10.83 -1.42 -12.87
N ILE A 177 9.59 -1.84 -12.67
CA ILE A 177 8.44 -1.55 -13.52
C ILE A 177 7.42 -0.75 -12.69
N PRO A 178 6.88 0.37 -13.19
CA PRO A 178 7.05 0.90 -14.56
C PRO A 178 8.46 1.47 -14.85
N VAL A 179 8.82 1.62 -16.13
CA VAL A 179 10.19 2.04 -16.55
C VAL A 179 10.54 3.44 -16.07
N GLU A 180 9.52 4.26 -15.82
CA GLU A 180 9.58 5.60 -15.26
C GLU A 180 10.24 5.61 -13.87
N LEU A 181 10.12 4.52 -13.11
CA LEU A 181 10.84 4.35 -11.84
C LEU A 181 12.35 4.13 -12.03
N ARG A 182 12.84 3.95 -13.27
CA ARG A 182 14.27 3.90 -13.60
C ARG A 182 14.87 5.29 -13.78
N ASN A 183 14.44 6.22 -12.94
CA ASN A 183 14.91 7.60 -12.92
C ASN A 183 15.50 7.89 -11.54
N ASP A 184 16.79 8.22 -11.50
CA ASP A 184 17.51 8.45 -10.25
C ASP A 184 17.02 9.70 -9.51
N SER A 185 16.36 10.64 -10.20
CA SER A 185 15.77 11.83 -9.59
C SER A 185 14.55 11.54 -8.72
N LEU A 186 13.96 10.33 -8.82
CA LEU A 186 12.82 9.92 -8.00
C LEU A 186 13.25 9.39 -6.61
N TYR A 187 14.55 9.30 -6.35
CA TYR A 187 15.10 8.73 -5.13
C TYR A 187 15.92 9.76 -4.37
N HIS A 188 15.79 9.74 -3.04
CA HIS A 188 16.55 10.61 -2.16
C HIS A 188 18.06 10.39 -2.31
N ARG A 189 18.48 9.12 -2.36
CA ARG A 189 19.89 8.70 -2.50
C ARG A 189 20.78 9.24 -1.37
N ARG A 190 20.28 9.27 -0.13
CA ARG A 190 21.02 9.77 1.05
C ARG A 190 21.70 8.67 1.86
N GLY A 191 21.78 7.44 1.37
CA GLY A 191 22.33 6.29 2.10
C GLY A 191 21.32 5.70 3.09
N ALA A 192 21.68 4.56 3.68
CA ALA A 192 20.84 3.83 4.62
C ALA A 192 20.80 4.49 5.99
N ILE A 193 19.62 4.45 6.63
CA ILE A 193 19.45 4.83 8.03
C ILE A 193 20.42 3.99 8.86
N SER A 194 21.36 4.65 9.54
CA SER A 194 22.50 4.00 10.19
C SER A 194 22.95 4.68 11.48
N SER A 195 22.54 5.93 11.74
CA SER A 195 22.88 6.60 12.98
C SER A 195 22.12 6.01 14.18
N PRO A 196 22.68 6.05 15.39
CA PRO A 196 21.92 5.79 16.61
C PRO A 196 20.71 6.73 16.70
N GLY A 197 19.50 6.17 16.78
CA GLY A 197 18.25 6.96 16.76
C GLY A 197 17.87 7.51 15.39
N GLY A 198 18.53 7.08 14.30
CA GLY A 198 18.27 7.53 12.94
C GLY A 198 16.83 7.31 12.49
N TYR A 199 16.18 6.22 12.92
CA TYR A 199 14.76 5.94 12.65
C TYR A 199 13.78 6.92 13.33
N ASP A 200 14.24 7.67 14.34
CA ASP A 200 13.42 8.59 15.11
C ASP A 200 13.81 10.07 14.87
N THR A 201 14.79 10.32 13.99
CA THR A 201 15.41 11.65 13.84
C THR A 201 15.33 12.15 12.41
N TYR A 202 14.65 13.29 12.22
CA TYR A 202 14.67 14.02 10.96
C TYR A 202 16.05 14.67 10.69
N PRO A 203 16.57 14.66 9.45
CA PRO A 203 15.94 14.16 8.21
C PRO A 203 16.16 12.67 7.95
N GLU A 204 17.05 12.01 8.70
CA GLU A 204 17.48 10.64 8.39
C GLU A 204 16.31 9.64 8.32
N ASN A 205 15.34 9.75 9.22
CA ASN A 205 14.18 8.85 9.23
C ASN A 205 13.22 9.03 8.04
N GLN A 206 13.32 10.12 7.30
CA GLN A 206 12.49 10.43 6.14
C GLN A 206 13.25 10.32 4.82
N HIS A 207 14.52 10.70 4.79
CA HIS A 207 15.32 10.74 3.55
C HIS A 207 16.27 9.54 3.39
N GLY A 208 16.43 8.72 4.43
CA GLY A 208 17.34 7.58 4.44
C GLY A 208 16.71 6.30 3.87
N ASP A 209 17.53 5.49 3.19
CA ASP A 209 17.13 4.15 2.74
C ASP A 209 16.79 3.26 3.97
N ILE A 210 15.64 2.59 3.95
CA ILE A 210 15.31 1.56 4.95
C ILE A 210 16.12 0.31 4.61
N ALA A 211 17.23 0.12 5.32
CA ALA A 211 18.22 -0.91 5.01
C ALA A 211 18.67 -0.85 3.54
N THR A 212 18.31 -1.83 2.71
CA THR A 212 18.65 -1.84 1.27
C THR A 212 17.56 -1.26 0.38
N LEU A 213 16.36 -1.01 0.93
CA LEU A 213 15.19 -0.56 0.17
C LEU A 213 15.35 0.90 -0.21
N LYS A 214 15.17 1.20 -1.50
CA LYS A 214 15.50 2.50 -2.07
C LYS A 214 14.37 3.50 -1.89
N ASP A 215 14.66 4.52 -1.10
CA ASP A 215 13.71 5.50 -0.63
C ASP A 215 13.36 6.52 -1.71
N TYR A 216 12.06 6.76 -1.90
CA TYR A 216 11.57 7.72 -2.89
C TYR A 216 11.56 9.14 -2.33
N ALA A 217 11.94 10.09 -3.17
CA ALA A 217 11.91 11.52 -2.85
C ALA A 217 10.49 12.11 -3.02
N ASN A 218 9.52 11.57 -2.30
CA ASN A 218 8.09 11.91 -2.45
C ASN A 218 7.72 13.29 -1.87
N ASP A 219 8.46 13.74 -0.87
CA ASP A 219 8.31 14.99 -0.11
C ASP A 219 9.10 16.16 -0.72
N ASP A 220 10.17 15.85 -1.45
CA ASP A 220 10.97 16.84 -2.19
C ASP A 220 10.33 17.26 -3.54
N ASP A 221 9.44 16.44 -4.11
CA ASP A 221 8.93 16.62 -5.47
C ASP A 221 7.59 15.89 -5.73
N ALA A 222 6.43 16.60 -5.70
CA ALA A 222 5.11 15.98 -5.87
C ALA A 222 4.78 15.54 -7.31
N ARG A 223 5.77 15.49 -8.21
CA ARG A 223 5.60 15.15 -9.64
C ARG A 223 5.28 13.67 -9.92
N LEU A 224 5.20 12.80 -8.91
CA LEU A 224 4.97 11.37 -9.11
C LEU A 224 3.62 11.00 -9.74
N LEU A 225 2.66 11.95 -9.84
CA LEU A 225 1.36 11.71 -10.48
C LEU A 225 0.99 12.81 -11.48
N TYR A 226 1.64 12.88 -12.64
CA TYR A 226 1.12 13.62 -13.83
C TYR A 226 0.64 15.07 -13.58
N GLY A 227 1.31 15.82 -12.69
CA GLY A 227 0.91 17.20 -12.36
C GLY A 227 -0.34 17.32 -11.49
N GLN A 228 -0.72 16.25 -10.78
CA GLN A 228 -1.71 16.25 -9.71
C GLN A 228 -1.06 15.71 -8.44
N GLU A 229 -1.24 16.42 -7.33
CA GLU A 229 -0.84 15.93 -6.02
C GLU A 229 -1.98 15.08 -5.44
N VAL A 230 -1.64 13.89 -4.93
CA VAL A 230 -2.58 13.05 -4.19
C VAL A 230 -2.10 12.93 -2.76
N LEU A 231 -2.92 13.40 -1.83
CA LEU A 231 -2.63 13.28 -0.40
C LEU A 231 -3.28 12.03 0.15
N VAL A 232 -2.49 11.23 0.86
CA VAL A 232 -2.96 10.08 1.63
C VAL A 232 -2.64 10.35 3.10
N ALA A 233 -3.66 10.40 3.95
CA ALA A 233 -3.49 10.68 5.36
C ALA A 233 -4.21 9.64 6.22
N TYR A 234 -3.54 9.20 7.30
CA TYR A 234 -4.08 8.25 8.25
C TYR A 234 -3.85 8.72 9.68
N ASN A 235 -4.93 8.87 10.45
CA ASN A 235 -4.83 9.11 11.87
C ASN A 235 -4.66 7.78 12.62
N VAL A 236 -3.42 7.40 12.92
CA VAL A 236 -3.10 6.20 13.69
C VAL A 236 -3.57 6.25 15.15
N SER A 237 -3.94 7.42 15.67
CA SER A 237 -4.28 7.61 17.08
C SER A 237 -5.75 7.34 17.38
N GLY A 238 -6.03 7.05 18.65
CA GLY A 238 -7.39 6.86 19.18
C GLY A 238 -8.13 8.18 19.45
N ASP A 239 -7.49 9.32 19.20
CA ASP A 239 -8.01 10.66 19.45
C ASP A 239 -8.19 11.41 18.13
N ARG A 240 -9.11 12.37 18.11
CA ARG A 240 -9.32 13.23 16.94
C ARG A 240 -8.12 14.17 16.78
N ARG A 241 -7.67 14.35 15.54
CA ARG A 241 -6.56 15.25 15.19
C ARG A 241 -6.96 16.27 14.15
N GLN A 242 -6.18 17.35 14.07
CA GLN A 242 -6.21 18.29 12.97
C GLN A 242 -4.78 18.52 12.51
N ASP A 243 -4.44 17.93 11.38
CA ASP A 243 -3.08 17.98 10.85
C ASP A 243 -3.01 19.00 9.71
N CYS A 244 -1.86 19.68 9.61
CA CYS A 244 -1.52 20.55 8.48
C CYS A 244 -0.55 19.78 7.59
N ILE A 245 -1.00 19.38 6.41
CA ILE A 245 -0.17 18.66 5.46
C ILE A 245 0.31 19.66 4.41
N VAL A 246 1.63 19.79 4.29
CA VAL A 246 2.27 20.64 3.28
C VAL A 246 1.96 20.07 1.90
N VAL A 247 1.73 20.97 0.94
CA VAL A 247 1.40 20.63 -0.45
C VAL A 247 2.39 21.31 -1.40
N ASP A 248 2.55 20.76 -2.59
CA ASP A 248 3.50 21.25 -3.57
C ASP A 248 3.04 22.58 -4.19
N ALA A 249 3.77 23.65 -3.87
CA ALA A 249 3.51 24.99 -4.38
C ALA A 249 3.81 25.19 -5.87
N SER A 250 4.43 24.21 -6.54
CA SER A 250 4.56 24.19 -8.00
C SER A 250 3.29 23.68 -8.69
N LEU A 251 2.47 22.89 -8.00
CA LEU A 251 1.20 22.34 -8.50
C LEU A 251 -0.02 23.15 -8.03
N HIS A 252 0.10 23.85 -6.91
CA HIS A 252 -1.01 24.50 -6.22
C HIS A 252 -0.79 25.97 -5.93
N ARG A 253 -1.90 26.69 -5.68
CA ARG A 253 -1.94 28.06 -5.17
C ARG A 253 -2.87 28.17 -3.98
N LYS A 254 -2.66 29.19 -3.14
CA LYS A 254 -3.59 29.52 -2.05
C LYS A 254 -5.01 29.69 -2.60
N GLY A 255 -5.97 29.03 -1.97
CA GLY A 255 -7.38 29.04 -2.37
C GLY A 255 -7.77 27.91 -3.34
N ASP A 256 -6.81 27.19 -3.91
CA ASP A 256 -7.11 25.93 -4.61
C ASP A 256 -7.72 24.93 -3.61
N ALA A 257 -8.43 23.91 -4.11
CA ALA A 257 -9.10 22.93 -3.26
C ALA A 257 -8.78 21.50 -3.68
N MET A 258 -8.48 20.66 -2.69
CA MET A 258 -8.32 19.21 -2.87
C MET A 258 -9.61 18.51 -2.45
N THR A 259 -10.10 17.60 -3.29
CA THR A 259 -11.36 16.90 -3.09
C THR A 259 -11.12 15.53 -2.49
N TYR A 260 -11.92 15.14 -1.50
CA TYR A 260 -11.85 13.80 -0.95
C TYR A 260 -12.23 12.77 -2.01
N LEU A 261 -11.30 11.88 -2.31
CA LEU A 261 -11.52 10.67 -3.09
C LEU A 261 -11.96 9.50 -2.18
N TYR A 262 -11.53 9.51 -0.92
CA TYR A 262 -11.84 8.50 0.08
C TYR A 262 -11.92 9.10 1.49
N GLY A 263 -12.77 8.50 2.32
CA GLY A 263 -12.74 8.68 3.78
C GLY A 263 -13.51 9.88 4.34
N ASP A 264 -13.92 10.82 3.49
CA ASP A 264 -14.81 11.95 3.82
C ASP A 264 -15.48 12.46 2.52
N LEU A 265 -16.35 13.46 2.63
CA LEU A 265 -17.04 14.11 1.50
C LEU A 265 -16.62 15.57 1.35
N GLY A 266 -16.67 16.07 0.11
CA GLY A 266 -16.41 17.46 -0.23
C GLY A 266 -14.92 17.76 -0.50
N SER A 267 -14.50 18.99 -0.25
CA SER A 267 -13.15 19.46 -0.56
C SER A 267 -12.56 20.30 0.58
N ARG A 268 -11.24 20.36 0.65
CA ARG A 268 -10.48 21.20 1.58
C ARG A 268 -9.72 22.26 0.81
N THR A 269 -9.84 23.50 1.25
CA THR A 269 -9.14 24.63 0.64
C THR A 269 -7.72 24.71 1.19
N LEU A 270 -6.79 25.02 0.30
CA LEU A 270 -5.38 25.21 0.57
C LEU A 270 -5.14 26.61 1.14
N ASP A 271 -4.40 26.68 2.24
CA ASP A 271 -3.98 27.93 2.85
C ASP A 271 -2.45 28.07 2.75
N GLN A 272 -1.95 29.25 3.13
CA GLN A 272 -0.53 29.58 3.06
C GLN A 272 -0.06 30.10 4.41
N ALA A 273 1.09 29.61 4.87
CA ALA A 273 1.77 30.11 6.06
C ALA A 273 2.53 31.41 5.75
N ASP A 274 2.96 32.13 6.79
CA ASP A 274 3.65 33.42 6.64
C ASP A 274 4.99 33.29 5.89
N ASP A 275 5.60 32.11 5.92
CA ASP A 275 6.84 31.78 5.20
C ASP A 275 6.62 31.39 3.72
N GLY A 276 5.36 31.37 3.26
CA GLY A 276 4.99 31.01 1.90
C GLY A 276 4.64 29.53 1.69
N THR A 277 4.82 28.68 2.69
CA THR A 277 4.47 27.25 2.62
C THR A 277 2.98 27.06 2.41
N LEU A 278 2.59 26.33 1.35
CA LEU A 278 1.20 25.95 1.13
C LEU A 278 0.88 24.67 1.89
N TYR A 279 -0.31 24.61 2.48
CA TYR A 279 -0.77 23.42 3.21
C TYR A 279 -2.29 23.27 3.17
N VAL A 280 -2.76 22.06 3.40
CA VAL A 280 -4.17 21.74 3.65
C VAL A 280 -4.37 21.39 5.12
N ARG A 281 -5.44 21.91 5.73
CA ARG A 281 -5.89 21.50 7.08
C ARG A 281 -6.83 20.32 6.98
N LEU A 282 -6.44 19.20 7.59
CA LEU A 282 -7.18 17.95 7.58
C LEU A 282 -7.62 17.57 8.99
N PRO A 283 -8.92 17.75 9.32
CA PRO A 283 -9.48 17.13 10.50
C PRO A 283 -9.61 15.62 10.25
N LEU A 284 -9.06 14.81 11.16
CA LEU A 284 -9.09 13.36 11.09
C LEU A 284 -9.68 12.79 12.38
N GLU A 285 -10.77 12.04 12.26
CA GLU A 285 -11.32 11.24 13.35
C GLU A 285 -10.35 10.10 13.75
N PRO A 286 -10.49 9.51 14.95
CA PRO A 286 -9.68 8.37 15.37
C PRO A 286 -9.68 7.25 14.33
N HIS A 287 -8.50 6.74 13.98
CA HIS A 287 -8.35 5.67 12.99
C HIS A 287 -8.96 5.98 11.61
N GLN A 288 -9.14 7.27 11.27
CA GLN A 288 -9.65 7.67 9.97
C GLN A 288 -8.53 7.70 8.92
N PHE A 289 -8.78 7.06 7.79
CA PHE A 289 -7.95 7.09 6.58
C PHE A 289 -8.68 7.91 5.51
N VAL A 290 -7.99 8.88 4.90
CA VAL A 290 -8.52 9.74 3.84
C VAL A 290 -7.56 9.83 2.67
N ILE A 291 -8.11 10.02 1.47
CA ILE A 291 -7.37 10.31 0.24
C ILE A 291 -7.96 11.56 -0.40
N LEU A 292 -7.12 12.53 -0.79
CA LEU A 292 -7.51 13.76 -1.48
C LEU A 292 -6.70 13.95 -2.76
N ALA A 293 -7.28 14.61 -3.76
CA ALA A 293 -6.60 15.03 -5.00
C ALA A 293 -7.21 16.32 -5.58
#